data_AF-A0A1A6GF82-F1
#
_entry.id   AF-A0A1A6GF82-F1
#
_cell.length_a   1.000
_cell.length_b   1.000
_cell.length_c   1.000
_cell.angle_alpha   90.00
_cell.angle_beta   90.00
_cell.angle_gamma   90.00
#
_symmetry.space_group_name_H-M   'P 1'
#
loop_
_entity.id
_entity.type
_entity.pdbx_description
1 polymer ?
#
loop_
_entity_poly.entity_id
_entity_poly.type
_entity_poly.pdbx_seq_one_letter_code
_entity_poly.pdbx_strand_id
1 'polypeptide(L)'
;NTVYLLVVNHPDSKSTVEVFKFQEEERSLLHLKTITHELLTRRSLGLQNLGPGKERDEKGTSTLLLSYLTNTPVLNFDTLVDNISVDPVTGDLWVGCHPNGMRIFFYDPENPPGSEVIRIQNILSEEPKVTVVYAENGTVLQGTTVASVYKGKLLIGTVFHRALYCD
;
A
#
# COMPACT_ATOMS: atom_id res chain seq x y z
N ASN A 1 13.79 -19.18 5.72
CA ASN A 1 12.71 -18.20 5.89
C ASN A 1 12.22 -17.76 4.52
N THR A 2 10.92 -17.48 4.41
CA THR A 2 10.21 -17.19 3.16
C THR A 2 9.46 -15.89 3.34
N VAL A 3 9.47 -15.01 2.33
CA VAL A 3 8.66 -13.77 2.33
C VAL A 3 7.35 -14.05 1.63
N TYR A 4 6.26 -13.69 2.30
CA TYR A 4 4.93 -13.67 1.70
C TYR A 4 4.48 -12.24 1.49
N LEU A 5 3.81 -12.01 0.36
CA LEU A 5 3.18 -10.74 0.03
C LEU A 5 1.68 -10.98 -0.05
N LEU A 6 0.91 -10.21 0.73
CA LEU A 6 -0.54 -10.22 0.67
C LEU A 6 -0.96 -8.92 -0.02
N VAL A 7 -1.64 -9.05 -1.14
CA VAL A 7 -2.00 -7.93 -2.02
C VAL A 7 -3.51 -7.89 -2.16
N VAL A 8 -4.15 -6.82 -1.68
CA VAL A 8 -5.53 -6.53 -2.04
C VAL A 8 -5.56 -6.21 -3.54
N ASN A 9 -6.41 -6.92 -4.27
CA ASN A 9 -6.61 -6.75 -5.70
C ASN A 9 -8.10 -6.54 -5.99
N HIS A 10 -8.42 -5.89 -7.10
CA HIS A 10 -9.79 -5.50 -7.44
C HIS A 10 -10.27 -6.00 -8.83
N PRO A 11 -10.26 -7.33 -9.11
CA PRO A 11 -10.73 -7.85 -10.40
C PRO A 11 -12.25 -7.72 -10.53
N ASP A 12 -12.73 -7.28 -11.70
CA ASP A 12 -14.15 -7.23 -12.08
C ASP A 12 -15.09 -6.66 -11.00
N SER A 13 -14.68 -5.55 -10.37
CA SER A 13 -15.40 -4.87 -9.28
C SER A 13 -15.57 -5.64 -7.96
N LYS A 14 -14.87 -6.77 -7.78
CA LYS A 14 -14.75 -7.50 -6.51
C LYS A 14 -13.44 -7.12 -5.82
N SER A 15 -13.30 -7.42 -4.53
CA SER A 15 -12.01 -7.31 -3.82
C SER A 15 -11.53 -8.70 -3.45
N THR A 16 -10.26 -8.98 -3.72
CA THR A 16 -9.57 -10.22 -3.39
C THR A 16 -8.30 -9.91 -2.59
N VAL A 17 -7.77 -10.89 -1.87
CA VAL A 17 -6.40 -10.84 -1.35
C VAL A 17 -5.59 -11.93 -2.04
N GLU A 18 -4.65 -11.51 -2.87
CA GLU A 18 -3.70 -12.38 -3.55
C GLU A 18 -2.51 -12.64 -2.64
N VAL A 19 -2.15 -13.91 -2.45
CA VAL A 19 -1.01 -14.32 -1.64
C VAL A 19 0.09 -14.80 -2.56
N PHE A 20 1.24 -14.15 -2.50
CA PHE A 20 2.43 -14.51 -3.26
C PHE A 20 3.55 -14.94 -2.32
N LYS A 21 4.41 -15.83 -2.82
CA LYS A 21 5.73 -16.10 -2.25
C LYS A 21 6.79 -15.42 -3.12
N PHE A 22 7.66 -14.63 -2.51
CA PHE A 22 8.82 -14.08 -3.20
C PHE A 22 9.90 -15.15 -3.35
N GLN A 23 10.40 -15.30 -4.58
CA GLN A 23 11.52 -16.17 -4.91
C GLN A 23 12.74 -15.30 -5.20
N GLU A 24 13.72 -15.32 -4.29
CA GLU A 24 14.85 -14.40 -4.29
C GLU A 24 15.83 -14.67 -5.44
N GLU A 25 16.12 -15.95 -5.74
CA GLU A 25 17.05 -16.35 -6.80
C GLU A 25 16.54 -15.93 -8.19
N GLU A 26 15.25 -16.14 -8.43
CA GLU A 26 14.58 -15.83 -9.70
C GLU A 26 14.04 -14.39 -9.75
N ARG A 27 14.08 -13.67 -8.62
CA ARG A 27 13.48 -12.33 -8.43
C ARG A 27 12.04 -12.27 -8.93
N SER A 28 11.26 -13.30 -8.61
CA SER A 28 9.89 -13.48 -9.09
C SER A 28 8.89 -13.62 -7.93
N LEU A 29 7.61 -13.42 -8.23
CA LEU A 29 6.51 -13.67 -7.31
C LEU A 29 5.75 -14.91 -7.77
N LEU A 30 5.80 -15.97 -6.96
CA LEU A 30 4.97 -17.16 -7.16
C LEU A 30 3.60 -16.92 -6.52
N HIS A 31 2.56 -16.80 -7.35
CA HIS A 31 1.19 -16.79 -6.84
C HIS A 31 0.88 -18.11 -6.15
N LEU A 32 0.35 -18.04 -4.93
CA LEU A 32 -0.01 -19.23 -4.13
C LEU A 32 -1.52 -19.42 -4.04
N LYS A 33 -2.27 -18.34 -3.78
CA LYS A 33 -3.72 -18.40 -3.64
C LYS A 33 -4.37 -17.02 -3.77
N THR A 34 -5.63 -17.04 -4.19
CA THR A 34 -6.55 -15.91 -4.15
C THR A 34 -7.56 -16.12 -3.02
N ILE A 35 -7.70 -15.16 -2.12
CA ILE A 35 -8.70 -15.17 -1.04
C ILE A 35 -9.84 -14.23 -1.43
N THR A 36 -11.08 -14.72 -1.36
CA THR A 36 -12.31 -13.93 -1.50
C THR A 36 -13.13 -14.07 -0.22
N HIS A 37 -13.86 -13.02 0.15
CA HIS A 37 -14.76 -13.06 1.32
C HIS A 37 -15.87 -12.02 1.16
N GLU A 38 -17.07 -12.29 1.68
CA GLU A 38 -18.22 -11.37 1.57
C GLU A 38 -17.98 -10.02 2.26
N LEU A 39 -17.14 -10.00 3.31
CA LEU A 39 -16.73 -8.77 3.99
C LEU A 39 -15.64 -7.98 3.23
N LEU A 40 -14.99 -8.56 2.22
CA LEU A 40 -14.07 -7.85 1.33
C LEU A 40 -14.88 -7.06 0.30
N THR A 41 -15.59 -6.04 0.78
CA THR A 41 -16.36 -5.13 -0.06
C THR A 41 -15.48 -3.99 -0.55
N ARG A 42 -15.64 -3.60 -1.81
CA ARG A 42 -15.00 -2.40 -2.35
C ARG A 42 -15.59 -1.18 -1.64
N ARG A 43 -14.79 -0.45 -0.86
CA ARG A 43 -15.14 0.94 -0.55
C ARG A 43 -14.95 1.74 -1.84
N SER A 44 -16.04 2.21 -2.44
CA SER A 44 -15.91 3.27 -3.43
C SER A 44 -15.49 4.53 -2.65
N LEU A 45 -14.22 4.92 -2.74
CA LEU A 45 -13.85 6.29 -2.40
C LEU A 45 -14.77 7.19 -3.25
N GLY A 46 -15.48 8.11 -2.60
CA GLY A 46 -16.51 8.96 -3.20
C GLY A 46 -15.95 9.98 -4.19
N LEU A 47 -15.27 9.51 -5.24
CA LEU A 47 -14.65 10.29 -6.30
C LEU A 47 -15.69 10.79 -7.33
N GLN A 48 -16.99 10.60 -7.06
CA GLN A 48 -18.08 11.01 -7.95
C GLN A 48 -18.17 12.55 -8.18
N ASN A 49 -17.33 13.34 -7.51
CA ASN A 49 -17.34 14.82 -7.57
C ASN A 49 -16.09 15.45 -8.19
N LEU A 50 -15.23 14.68 -8.86
CA LEU A 50 -14.05 15.22 -9.55
C LEU A 50 -14.40 15.56 -10.99
N GLY A 51 -15.02 16.73 -11.15
CA GLY A 51 -15.17 17.37 -12.47
C GLY A 51 -13.79 17.76 -13.04
N PRO A 52 -13.68 17.92 -14.36
CA PRO A 52 -12.45 18.37 -14.99
C PRO A 52 -12.09 19.78 -14.49
N GLY A 53 -10.96 19.92 -13.78
CA GLY A 53 -10.42 21.22 -13.37
C GLY A 53 -10.19 21.46 -11.87
N LYS A 54 -10.45 20.50 -10.96
CA LYS A 54 -9.95 20.60 -9.58
C LYS A 54 -8.45 20.29 -9.53
N GLU A 55 -7.71 21.04 -8.72
CA GLU A 55 -6.23 21.03 -8.64
C GLU A 55 -5.67 19.61 -8.64
N ARG A 56 -4.80 19.32 -9.62
CA ARG A 56 -4.22 17.98 -9.86
C ARG A 56 -3.16 17.57 -8.84
N ASP A 57 -2.92 18.41 -7.83
CA ASP A 57 -1.78 18.31 -6.91
C ASP A 57 -2.17 18.16 -5.44
N GLU A 58 -3.46 17.99 -5.11
CA GLU A 58 -3.86 17.65 -3.74
C GLU A 58 -3.31 16.28 -3.33
N LYS A 59 -2.62 16.23 -2.17
CA LYS A 59 -2.20 14.96 -1.57
C LYS A 59 -3.42 14.16 -1.16
N GLY A 60 -3.38 12.85 -1.37
CA GLY A 60 -4.42 11.97 -0.84
C GLY A 60 -4.32 11.89 0.68
N THR A 61 -5.44 11.78 1.37
CA THR A 61 -5.46 11.58 2.83
C THR A 61 -6.20 10.30 3.17
N SER A 62 -5.71 9.55 4.15
CA SER A 62 -6.38 8.34 4.61
C SER A 62 -6.20 8.11 6.11
N THR A 63 -7.05 7.24 6.65
CA THR A 63 -7.10 6.93 8.09
C THR A 63 -7.03 5.44 8.29
N LEU A 64 -6.11 5.00 9.14
CA LEU A 64 -6.07 3.61 9.63
C LEU A 64 -6.81 3.52 10.96
N LEU A 65 -7.83 2.65 11.02
CA LEU A 65 -8.61 2.38 12.22
C LEU A 65 -8.14 1.08 12.88
N LEU A 66 -7.71 1.14 14.15
CA LEU A 66 -7.36 -0.03 14.94
C LEU A 66 -8.48 -0.37 15.91
N SER A 67 -9.40 -1.26 15.50
CA SER A 67 -10.52 -1.67 16.35
C SER A 67 -10.12 -2.79 17.31
N TYR A 68 -9.78 -2.44 18.55
CA TYR A 68 -9.74 -3.35 19.69
C TYR A 68 -10.55 -2.73 20.84
N LEU A 69 -11.86 -2.99 20.89
CA LEU A 69 -12.81 -2.52 21.92
C LEU A 69 -13.00 -0.98 21.96
N THR A 70 -13.85 -0.50 22.88
CA THR A 70 -14.64 0.75 22.86
C THR A 70 -13.87 2.08 22.76
N ASN A 71 -12.53 2.09 22.73
CA ASN A 71 -11.69 3.24 22.43
C ASN A 71 -10.77 2.89 21.25
N THR A 72 -11.23 3.16 20.03
CA THR A 72 -10.49 2.86 18.78
C THR A 72 -9.45 3.97 18.51
N PRO A 73 -8.14 3.71 18.68
CA PRO A 73 -7.13 4.67 18.25
C PRO A 73 -7.15 4.84 16.72
N VAL A 74 -6.93 6.08 16.30
CA VAL A 74 -7.03 6.52 14.91
C VAL A 74 -5.70 7.12 14.49
N LEU A 75 -5.10 6.62 13.42
CA LEU A 75 -3.89 7.18 12.84
C LEU A 75 -4.21 7.79 11.47
N ASN A 76 -3.93 9.08 11.32
CA ASN A 76 -4.19 9.84 10.10
C ASN A 76 -2.90 10.02 9.28
N PHE A 77 -3.05 9.99 7.96
CA PHE A 77 -1.93 10.09 7.02
C PHE A 77 -2.26 11.06 5.88
N ASP A 78 -1.25 11.81 5.44
CA ASP A 78 -1.27 12.66 4.25
C ASP A 78 -0.84 11.88 2.99
N THR A 79 -1.31 10.64 2.90
CA THR A 79 -1.18 9.74 1.75
C THR A 79 -2.37 8.78 1.71
N LEU A 80 -2.65 8.14 0.58
CA LEU A 80 -3.62 7.04 0.53
C LEU A 80 -2.92 5.73 0.86
N VAL A 81 -3.17 5.18 2.05
CA VAL A 81 -2.69 3.84 2.41
C VAL A 81 -3.39 2.78 1.56
N ASP A 82 -2.63 1.81 1.09
CA ASP A 82 -3.11 0.68 0.31
C ASP A 82 -2.88 -0.63 1.09
N ASN A 83 -1.97 -1.50 0.66
CA ASN A 83 -1.73 -2.77 1.34
C ASN A 83 -0.77 -2.64 2.53
N ILE A 84 -1.06 -3.42 3.58
CA ILE A 84 -0.29 -3.50 4.82
C ILE A 84 0.37 -4.89 4.90
N SER A 85 1.69 -4.92 5.00
CA SER A 85 2.45 -6.10 5.42
C SER A 85 2.85 -5.95 6.89
N VAL A 86 2.97 -7.08 7.60
CA VAL A 86 3.43 -7.11 8.99
C VAL A 86 4.74 -7.85 9.05
N ASP A 87 5.77 -7.23 9.62
CA ASP A 87 7.01 -7.95 9.94
C ASP A 87 6.72 -8.94 11.09
N PRO A 88 6.86 -10.26 10.87
CA PRO A 88 6.53 -11.27 11.89
C PRO A 88 7.46 -11.25 13.10
N VAL A 89 8.64 -10.61 13.01
CA VAL A 89 9.60 -10.55 14.12
C VAL A 89 9.29 -9.39 15.05
N THR A 90 9.00 -8.22 14.49
CA THR A 90 8.82 -6.97 15.25
C THR A 90 7.35 -6.60 15.46
N GLY A 91 6.45 -7.08 14.60
CA GLY A 91 5.07 -6.60 14.51
C GLY A 91 4.94 -5.24 13.80
N ASP A 92 6.03 -4.67 13.27
CA ASP A 92 5.98 -3.41 12.54
C ASP A 92 5.15 -3.54 11.26
N LEU A 93 4.35 -2.51 10.97
CA LEU A 93 3.60 -2.43 9.73
C LEU A 93 4.44 -1.78 8.64
N TRP A 94 4.41 -2.37 7.45
CA TRP A 94 4.99 -1.84 6.22
C TRP A 94 3.87 -1.61 5.23
N VAL A 95 3.65 -0.35 4.88
CA VAL A 95 2.45 0.09 4.15
C VAL A 95 2.88 0.68 2.81
N GLY A 96 2.30 0.17 1.73
CA GLY A 96 2.41 0.83 0.43
C GLY A 96 1.38 1.94 0.31
N CYS A 97 1.78 3.07 -0.25
CA CYS A 97 0.94 4.27 -0.27
C CYS A 97 0.95 4.98 -1.64
N HIS A 98 -0.17 5.67 -1.92
CA HIS A 98 -0.33 6.56 -3.07
C HIS A 98 -0.39 8.03 -2.59
N PRO A 99 0.70 8.82 -2.77
CA PRO A 99 0.75 10.20 -2.28
C PRO A 99 -0.32 11.12 -2.87
N ASN A 100 -0.77 10.83 -4.10
CA ASN A 100 -1.78 11.61 -4.80
C ASN A 100 -2.82 10.67 -5.43
N GLY A 101 -4.06 10.76 -4.95
CA GLY A 101 -5.17 9.92 -5.40
C GLY A 101 -5.53 10.14 -6.88
N MET A 102 -5.44 11.37 -7.37
CA MET A 102 -5.76 11.68 -8.76
C MET A 102 -4.83 10.93 -9.72
N ARG A 103 -3.53 10.93 -9.43
CA ARG A 103 -2.53 10.31 -10.31
C ARG A 103 -2.64 8.79 -10.36
N ILE A 104 -3.11 8.13 -9.29
CA ILE A 104 -3.30 6.67 -9.28
C ILE A 104 -4.63 6.25 -9.91
N PHE A 105 -5.72 7.00 -9.71
CA PHE A 105 -7.04 6.66 -10.27
C PHE A 105 -7.23 7.11 -11.72
N PHE A 106 -6.59 8.21 -12.13
CA PHE A 106 -6.65 8.76 -13.47
C PHE A 106 -5.24 8.85 -14.05
N TYR A 107 -4.77 7.72 -14.57
CA TYR A 107 -3.41 7.61 -15.07
C TYR A 107 -3.14 8.57 -16.24
N ASP A 108 -2.06 9.35 -16.09
CA ASP A 108 -1.50 10.25 -17.11
C ASP A 108 -0.01 9.93 -17.25
N PRO A 109 0.48 9.47 -18.43
CA PRO A 109 1.88 9.15 -18.61
C PRO A 109 2.81 10.37 -18.52
N GLU A 110 2.31 11.60 -18.72
CA GLU A 110 3.09 12.82 -18.55
C GLU A 110 3.17 13.26 -17.07
N ASN A 111 2.28 12.73 -16.23
CA ASN A 111 2.23 13.02 -14.80
C ASN A 111 1.91 11.74 -13.98
N PRO A 112 2.83 10.75 -13.98
CA PRO A 112 2.58 9.44 -13.40
C PRO A 112 2.39 9.49 -11.87
N PRO A 113 1.77 8.46 -11.26
CA PRO A 113 1.66 8.36 -9.81
C PRO A 113 3.04 8.14 -9.18
N GLY A 114 3.27 8.84 -8.07
CA GLY A 114 4.44 8.61 -7.22
C GLY A 114 4.36 7.28 -6.47
N SER A 115 5.39 7.03 -5.68
CA SER A 115 5.51 5.86 -4.82
C SER A 115 5.92 6.28 -3.43
N GLU A 116 5.30 5.68 -2.41
CA GLU A 116 5.65 5.89 -1.02
C GLU A 116 5.50 4.60 -0.22
N VAL A 117 6.45 4.39 0.70
CA VAL A 117 6.38 3.32 1.69
C VAL A 117 6.53 3.94 3.07
N ILE A 118 5.63 3.53 3.97
CA ILE A 118 5.64 3.94 5.36
C ILE A 118 5.87 2.73 6.26
N ARG A 119 6.76 2.88 7.24
CA ARG A 119 6.91 1.95 8.37
C ARG A 119 6.22 2.54 9.60
N ILE A 120 5.37 1.75 10.25
CA ILE A 120 4.71 2.10 11.51
C ILE A 120 5.19 1.15 12.59
N GLN A 121 5.74 1.70 13.67
CA GLN A 121 6.28 0.95 14.79
C GLN A 121 5.47 1.24 16.05
N ASN A 122 5.35 0.24 16.94
CA ASN A 122 4.65 0.36 18.22
C ASN A 122 3.23 0.90 18.08
N ILE A 123 2.45 0.34 17.15
CA ILE A 123 1.16 0.90 16.73
C ILE A 123 0.10 1.00 17.85
N LEU A 124 0.30 0.27 18.96
CA LEU A 124 -0.57 0.31 20.13
C LEU A 124 -0.12 1.29 21.21
N SER A 125 1.01 1.99 21.02
CA SER A 125 1.49 3.02 21.95
C SER A 125 0.71 4.34 21.80
N GLU A 126 0.82 5.22 22.79
CA GLU A 126 0.21 6.56 22.73
C GLU A 126 0.76 7.39 21.55
N GLU A 127 2.03 7.20 21.20
CA GLU A 127 2.70 7.88 20.09
C GLU A 127 3.39 6.86 19.16
N PRO A 128 2.66 6.25 18.21
CA PRO A 128 3.24 5.36 17.21
C PRO A 128 4.31 6.08 16.37
N LYS A 129 5.44 5.42 16.13
CA LYS A 129 6.48 5.98 15.28
C LYS A 129 6.16 5.69 13.81
N VAL A 130 5.90 6.73 13.04
CA VAL A 130 5.65 6.67 11.60
C VAL A 130 6.88 7.17 10.85
N THR A 131 7.41 6.41 9.90
CA THR A 131 8.61 6.77 9.12
C THR A 131 8.37 6.52 7.64
N VAL A 132 8.57 7.54 6.81
CA VAL A 132 8.67 7.37 5.35
C VAL A 132 10.03 6.74 5.05
N VAL A 133 10.03 5.51 4.53
CA VAL A 133 11.26 4.73 4.28
C VAL A 133 11.68 4.77 2.82
N TYR A 134 10.73 5.03 1.92
CA TYR A 134 10.96 5.22 0.49
C TYR A 134 9.90 6.19 -0.03
N ALA A 135 10.32 7.19 -0.83
CA ALA A 135 9.40 8.09 -1.52
C ALA A 135 10.04 8.60 -2.81
N GLU A 136 9.30 8.55 -3.92
CA GLU A 136 9.70 9.18 -5.18
C GLU A 136 8.49 9.52 -6.07
N ASN A 137 8.72 10.22 -7.17
CA ASN A 137 7.70 10.91 -7.96
C ASN A 137 7.12 10.11 -9.14
N GLY A 138 7.47 8.83 -9.29
CA GLY A 138 7.04 7.95 -10.37
C GLY A 138 8.06 7.81 -11.51
N THR A 139 9.27 8.34 -11.36
CA THR A 139 10.32 8.22 -12.39
C THR A 139 10.98 6.85 -12.40
N VAL A 140 10.99 6.16 -11.26
CA VAL A 140 11.56 4.80 -11.11
C VAL A 140 10.46 3.75 -10.95
N LEU A 141 9.49 4.01 -10.08
CA LEU A 141 8.46 3.09 -9.64
C LEU A 141 7.11 3.82 -9.47
N GLN A 142 6.10 3.42 -10.22
CA GLN A 142 4.82 4.14 -10.24
C GLN A 142 3.75 3.42 -9.44
N GLY A 143 3.10 4.11 -8.50
CA GLY A 143 1.91 3.60 -7.81
C GLY A 143 2.17 2.43 -6.87
N THR A 144 3.03 2.62 -5.87
CA THR A 144 3.32 1.62 -4.84
C THR A 144 2.04 1.19 -4.11
N THR A 145 1.76 -0.11 -4.11
CA THR A 145 0.59 -0.69 -3.43
C THR A 145 0.99 -1.44 -2.17
N VAL A 146 2.18 -2.04 -2.13
CA VAL A 146 2.60 -2.91 -1.03
C VAL A 146 4.10 -2.84 -0.82
N ALA A 147 4.54 -3.01 0.43
CA ALA A 147 5.94 -3.16 0.77
C ALA A 147 6.13 -4.21 1.86
N SER A 148 7.22 -4.96 1.81
CA SER A 148 7.56 -5.97 2.82
C SER A 148 9.07 -6.06 2.98
N VAL A 149 9.52 -6.36 4.21
CA VAL A 149 10.95 -6.48 4.53
C VAL A 149 11.35 -7.89 4.88
N TYR A 150 12.57 -8.24 4.52
CA TYR A 150 13.17 -9.51 4.87
C TYR A 150 14.68 -9.44 4.89
N LYS A 151 15.28 -9.80 6.04
CA LYS A 151 16.74 -9.82 6.23
C LYS A 151 17.43 -8.51 5.81
N GLY A 152 16.83 -7.38 6.19
CA GLY A 152 17.33 -6.05 5.85
C GLY A 152 16.92 -5.54 4.46
N LYS A 153 16.39 -6.41 3.59
CA LYS A 153 15.97 -6.06 2.24
C LYS A 153 14.53 -5.60 2.20
N LEU A 154 14.23 -4.63 1.34
CA LEU A 154 12.88 -4.10 1.12
C LEU A 154 12.39 -4.47 -0.28
N LEU A 155 11.25 -5.15 -0.36
CA LEU A 155 10.54 -5.44 -1.61
C LEU A 155 9.30 -4.55 -1.70
N ILE A 156 9.18 -3.78 -2.79
CA ILE A 156 8.09 -2.85 -3.07
C ILE A 156 7.36 -3.30 -4.32
N GLY A 157 6.05 -3.52 -4.22
CA GLY A 157 5.17 -3.85 -5.35
C GLY A 157 4.28 -2.67 -5.72
N THR A 158 3.86 -2.61 -6.99
CA THR A 158 2.98 -1.57 -7.53
C THR A 158 1.66 -2.17 -8.03
N VAL A 159 0.65 -1.31 -8.21
CA VAL A 159 -0.66 -1.74 -8.74
C VAL A 159 -0.53 -2.31 -10.16
N PHE A 160 0.25 -1.66 -11.03
CA PHE A 160 0.29 -2.01 -12.47
C PHE A 160 1.67 -1.89 -13.14
N HIS A 161 2.70 -1.38 -12.45
CA HIS A 161 3.97 -1.05 -13.08
C HIS A 161 5.01 -2.17 -12.91
N ARG A 162 5.96 -2.00 -12.01
CA ARG A 162 7.08 -2.92 -11.75
C ARG A 162 7.18 -3.20 -10.25
N ALA A 163 8.16 -4.01 -9.86
CA ALA A 163 8.58 -4.13 -8.47
C ALA A 163 9.98 -3.53 -8.30
N LEU A 164 10.26 -3.03 -7.10
CA LEU A 164 11.59 -2.55 -6.70
C LEU A 164 12.10 -3.37 -5.53
N TYR A 165 13.37 -3.75 -5.57
CA TYR A 165 14.06 -4.47 -4.51
C TYR A 165 15.25 -3.63 -4.05
N CYS A 166 15.23 -3.22 -2.78
CA CYS A 166 16.21 -2.32 -2.18
C CYS A 166 17.05 -3.03 -1.12
N ASP A 167 18.26 -2.52 -0.93
CA ASP A 167 19.20 -2.97 0.10
C ASP A 167 18.86 -2.50 1.52
#